data_AF-A0A9D1PQ51-F1
#
_entry.id   AF-A0A9D1PQ51-F1
#
_cell.length_a   1.000
_cell.length_b   1.000
_cell.length_c   1.000
_cell.angle_alpha   90.00
_cell.angle_beta   90.00
_cell.angle_gamma   90.00
#
_symmetry.space_group_name_H-M   'P 1'
#
loop_
_entity.id
_entity.type
_entity.pdbx_description
1 polymer ?
#
loop_
_entity_poly.entity_id
_entity_poly.type
_entity_poly.pdbx_seq_one_letter_code
_entity_poly.pdbx_strand_id
1 'polypeptide(L)'
;MSFDLKNIAVYLFGLFILLLALKLFKKPLIWAGRLLLSCAAGALLIVVFNLIMGAAGVKIALNPFNILTTGVFGVPGIAVLWLLTVAV
;
A
#
# COMPACT_ATOMS: atom_id res chain seq x y z
N MET A 1 -18.02 -44.12 -8.90
CA MET A 1 -17.47 -42.98 -9.67
C MET A 1 -16.78 -43.55 -10.89
N SER A 2 -17.39 -43.46 -12.08
CA SER A 2 -16.68 -43.80 -13.31
C SER A 2 -15.65 -42.71 -13.60
N PHE A 3 -14.39 -43.09 -13.70
CA PHE A 3 -13.31 -42.20 -14.11
C PHE A 3 -13.35 -42.07 -15.63
N ASP A 4 -14.34 -41.32 -16.11
CA ASP A 4 -14.40 -40.94 -17.51
C ASP A 4 -13.25 -39.96 -17.82
N LEU A 5 -12.53 -40.21 -18.93
CA LEU A 5 -11.45 -39.36 -19.45
C LEU A 5 -11.85 -37.88 -19.53
N LYS A 6 -13.13 -37.63 -19.81
CA LYS A 6 -13.72 -36.29 -19.88
C LYS A 6 -13.71 -35.59 -18.51
N ASN A 7 -14.02 -36.29 -17.43
CA ASN A 7 -14.03 -35.72 -16.08
C ASN A 7 -12.60 -35.40 -15.63
N ILE A 8 -11.65 -36.29 -15.92
CA ILE A 8 -10.21 -36.06 -15.62
C ILE A 8 -9.70 -34.81 -16.34
N ALA A 9 -10.05 -34.64 -17.62
CA ALA A 9 -9.67 -33.45 -18.39
C ALA A 9 -10.25 -32.15 -17.82
N VAL A 10 -11.52 -32.17 -17.37
CA VAL A 10 -12.16 -30.99 -16.74
C VAL A 10 -11.50 -30.64 -15.41
N TYR A 11 -11.17 -31.62 -14.57
CA TYR A 11 -10.46 -31.36 -13.31
C TYR A 11 -9.05 -30.78 -13.55
N LEU A 12 -8.30 -31.32 -14.52
CA LEU A 12 -6.99 -30.79 -14.92
C LEU A 12 -7.09 -29.36 -15.45
N PHE A 13 -8.09 -29.09 -16.28
CA PHE A 13 -8.30 -27.75 -16.85
C PHE A 13 -8.74 -26.74 -15.78
N GLY A 14 -9.62 -27.14 -14.86
CA GLY A 14 -10.00 -26.33 -13.70
C GLY A 14 -8.82 -26.01 -12.79
N LEU A 15 -7.97 -27.01 -12.52
CA LEU A 15 -6.74 -26.81 -11.75
C LEU A 15 -5.77 -25.85 -12.47
N PHE A 16 -5.64 -25.96 -13.80
CA PHE A 16 -4.79 -25.08 -14.60
C PHE A 16 -5.24 -23.62 -14.52
N ILE A 17 -6.56 -23.36 -14.65
CA ILE A 17 -7.14 -22.02 -14.50
C ILE A 17 -6.94 -21.49 -13.09
N LEU A 18 -7.14 -22.32 -12.07
CA LEU A 18 -6.94 -21.93 -10.67
C LEU A 18 -5.49 -21.51 -10.41
N LEU A 19 -4.52 -22.27 -10.90
CA LEU A 19 -3.09 -21.95 -10.75
C LEU A 19 -2.70 -20.67 -11.47
N LEU A 20 -3.28 -20.41 -12.65
CA LEU A 20 -3.12 -19.16 -13.39
C LEU A 20 -3.67 -17.96 -12.60
N ALA A 21 -4.89 -18.08 -12.07
CA ALA A 21 -5.50 -17.05 -11.24
C ALA A 21 -4.63 -16.75 -10.00
N LEU A 22 -4.20 -17.77 -9.26
CA LEU A 22 -3.30 -17.56 -8.11
C LEU A 22 -1.99 -16.88 -8.51
N LYS A 23 -1.37 -17.23 -9.64
CA LYS A 23 -0.16 -16.57 -10.12
C LYS A 23 -0.40 -15.10 -10.49
N LEU A 24 -1.54 -14.78 -11.09
CA LEU A 24 -1.91 -13.42 -11.46
C LEU A 24 -2.07 -12.53 -10.22
N PHE A 25 -2.73 -13.04 -9.17
CA PHE A 25 -3.01 -12.29 -7.94
C PHE A 25 -1.83 -12.18 -6.97
N LYS A 26 -0.77 -12.99 -7.10
CA LYS A 26 0.44 -12.87 -6.26
C LYS A 26 1.13 -11.52 -6.38
N LYS A 27 1.29 -11.01 -7.61
CA LYS A 27 1.97 -9.74 -7.87
C LYS A 27 1.25 -8.52 -7.24
N PRO A 28 -0.06 -8.29 -7.45
CA PRO A 28 -0.74 -7.14 -6.86
C PRO A 28 -0.81 -7.22 -5.33
N LEU A 29 -0.91 -8.42 -4.76
CA LEU A 29 -0.95 -8.59 -3.30
C LEU A 29 0.36 -8.13 -2.61
N ILE A 30 1.51 -8.43 -3.22
CA ILE A 30 2.82 -7.97 -2.73
C ILE A 30 2.93 -6.45 -2.83
N TRP A 31 2.43 -5.85 -3.91
CA TRP A 31 2.42 -4.40 -4.08
C TRP A 31 1.52 -3.71 -3.06
N ALA A 32 0.32 -4.25 -2.82
CA ALA A 32 -0.59 -3.74 -1.78
C ALA A 32 0.04 -3.81 -0.39
N GLY A 33 0.72 -4.92 -0.05
CA GLY A 33 1.46 -5.04 1.20
C GLY A 33 2.60 -4.03 1.33
N ARG A 34 3.37 -3.82 0.26
CA ARG A 34 4.45 -2.82 0.25
C ARG A 34 3.90 -1.39 0.42
N LEU A 35 2.76 -1.11 -0.20
CA LEU A 35 2.08 0.19 -0.09
C LEU A 35 1.53 0.43 1.32
N LEU A 36 1.00 -0.62 1.96
CA LEU A 36 0.59 -0.58 3.38
C LEU A 36 1.77 -0.30 4.31
N LEU A 37 2.93 -0.93 4.09
CA LEU A 37 4.14 -0.67 4.87
C LEU A 37 4.65 0.76 4.68
N SER A 38 4.66 1.27 3.44
CA SER A 38 4.98 2.67 3.15
C SER A 38 4.01 3.63 3.83
N CYS A 39 2.70 3.32 3.86
CA CYS A 39 1.72 4.10 4.62
C CYS A 39 1.98 4.06 6.13
N ALA A 40 2.32 2.91 6.70
CA ALA A 40 2.66 2.81 8.12
C ALA A 40 3.90 3.67 8.47
N ALA A 41 4.93 3.64 7.61
CA ALA A 41 6.13 4.46 7.77
C ALA A 41 5.83 5.97 7.62
N GLY A 42 5.02 6.37 6.63
CA GLY A 42 4.60 7.75 6.43
C GLY A 42 3.73 8.29 7.57
N ALA A 43 2.86 7.45 8.15
CA ALA A 43 2.07 7.78 9.33
C ALA A 43 2.95 7.96 10.57
N LEU A 44 3.89 7.05 10.83
CA LEU A 44 4.86 7.18 11.92
C LEU A 44 5.69 8.46 11.80
N LEU A 45 6.17 8.78 10.59
CA LEU A 45 6.92 10.01 10.32
C LEU A 45 6.09 11.25 10.62
N ILE A 46 4.82 11.31 10.16
CA ILE A 46 3.93 12.45 10.44
C ILE A 46 3.69 12.59 11.94
N VAL A 47 3.46 11.48 12.67
CA VAL A 47 3.24 11.52 14.13
C VAL A 47 4.46 12.05 14.86
N VAL A 48 5.65 11.51 14.58
CA VAL A 48 6.91 11.97 15.20
C VAL A 48 7.17 13.43 14.87
N PHE A 49 6.96 13.82 13.61
CA PHE A 49 7.14 15.19 13.19
C PHE A 49 6.17 16.14 13.90
N ASN A 50 4.89 15.77 14.02
CA ASN A 50 3.87 16.58 14.69
C ASN A 50 4.12 16.68 16.21
N LEU A 51 4.80 15.71 16.83
CA LEU A 51 5.24 15.81 18.22
C LEU A 51 6.40 16.79 18.41
N ILE A 52 7.34 16.85 17.46
CA ILE A 52 8.51 17.75 17.52
C ILE A 52 8.13 19.18 17.10
N MET A 53 7.40 19.32 15.99
CA MET A 53 6.95 20.59 15.40
C MET A 53 5.62 21.10 15.97
N GLY A 54 4.93 20.32 16.80
CA GLY A 54 3.72 20.76 17.48
C GLY A 54 3.93 21.99 18.36
N ALA A 55 5.14 22.16 18.91
CA ALA A 55 5.55 23.37 19.63
C ALA A 55 5.71 24.62 18.72
N ALA A 56 5.92 24.41 17.42
CA ALA A 56 6.04 25.48 16.40
C ALA A 56 4.68 25.85 15.76
N GLY A 57 3.57 25.26 16.22
CA GLY A 57 2.21 25.58 15.74
C GLY A 57 1.83 24.94 14.39
N VAL A 58 2.71 24.14 13.78
CA VAL A 58 2.43 23.52 12.47
C VAL A 58 1.93 22.09 12.66
N LYS A 59 0.63 21.87 12.43
CA LYS A 59 0.00 20.54 12.48
C LYS A 59 -0.28 20.03 11.08
N ILE A 60 0.43 18.98 10.66
CA ILE A 60 0.13 18.28 9.40
C ILE A 60 -1.01 17.28 9.65
N ALA A 61 -2.08 17.39 8.87
CA ALA A 61 -3.21 16.47 8.96
C ALA A 61 -2.81 15.04 8.57
N LEU A 62 -3.24 14.07 9.39
CA LEU A 62 -2.94 12.66 9.22
C LEU A 62 -3.96 12.03 8.26
N ASN A 63 -3.79 12.31 6.96
CA ASN A 63 -4.66 11.84 5.87
C ASN A 63 -3.93 10.76 5.04
N PRO A 64 -4.59 9.69 4.56
CA PRO A 64 -3.99 8.70 3.65
C PRO A 64 -3.23 9.32 2.46
N PHE A 65 -3.67 10.45 1.92
CA PHE A 65 -2.93 11.15 0.85
C PHE A 65 -1.58 11.70 1.35
N ASN A 66 -1.58 12.38 2.50
CA ASN A 66 -0.38 12.91 3.13
C ASN A 66 0.58 11.78 3.53
N ILE A 67 0.03 10.70 4.11
CA ILE A 67 0.75 9.49 4.49
C ILE A 67 1.39 8.79 3.28
N LEU A 68 0.72 8.75 2.14
CA LEU A 68 1.30 8.23 0.89
C LEU A 68 2.43 9.12 0.38
N THR A 69 2.24 10.44 0.38
CA THR A 69 3.28 11.37 -0.06
C THR A 69 4.52 11.31 0.85
N THR A 70 4.35 11.29 2.18
CA THR A 70 5.47 11.16 3.13
C THR A 70 6.03 9.75 3.20
N GLY A 71 5.22 8.72 2.95
CA GLY A 71 5.67 7.33 2.90
C GLY A 71 6.47 6.98 1.64
N VAL A 72 6.17 7.64 0.51
CA VAL A 72 6.88 7.46 -0.77
C VAL A 72 8.09 8.40 -0.87
N PHE A 73 7.97 9.66 -0.47
CA PHE A 73 9.06 10.63 -0.55
C PHE A 73 9.92 10.68 0.73
N GLY A 74 9.45 10.23 1.88
CA GLY A 74 10.17 10.34 3.15
C GLY A 74 10.24 11.79 3.65
N VAL A 75 11.43 12.21 4.09
CA VAL A 75 11.72 13.57 4.60
C VAL A 75 11.36 14.69 3.61
N PRO A 76 11.67 14.63 2.29
CA PRO A 76 11.25 15.67 1.36
C PRO A 76 9.73 15.77 1.18
N GLY A 77 8.97 14.68 1.43
CA GLY A 77 7.50 14.73 1.39
C GLY A 77 6.91 15.60 2.50
N ILE A 78 7.54 15.60 3.68
CA ILE A 78 7.16 16.48 4.80
C ILE A 78 7.48 17.93 4.44
N ALA A 79 8.63 18.20 3.82
CA ALA A 79 9.02 19.54 3.39
C ALA A 79 8.03 20.12 2.37
N VAL A 80 7.56 19.31 1.41
CA VAL A 80 6.54 19.74 0.42
C VAL A 80 5.18 20.01 1.08
N LEU A 81 4.73 19.15 2.00
CA LEU A 81 3.48 19.39 2.75
C LEU A 81 3.56 20.64 3.62
N TRP A 82 4.72 20.88 4.23
CA TRP A 82 4.97 22.09 5.02
C TRP A 82 4.95 23.34 4.13
N LEU A 83 5.58 23.29 2.95
CA LEU A 83 5.54 24.38 1.97
C LEU A 83 4.11 24.65 1.48
N LEU A 84 3.34 23.60 1.21
CA LEU A 84 1.93 23.73 0.80
C LEU A 84 1.03 24.28 1.91
N THR A 85 1.27 23.93 3.16
CA THR A 85 0.46 24.42 4.29
C THR A 85 0.83 25.83 4.73
N VAL A 86 2.05 26.29 4.46
CA VAL A 86 2.53 27.66 4.77
C VAL A 86 2.28 28.62 3.60
N ALA A 87 2.19 28.13 2.37
CA ALA A 87 1.94 28.93 1.17
C ALA A 87 0.45 29.23 0.89
N VAL A 88 -0.46 28.74 1.75
CA VAL A 88 -1.91 29.01 1.71
C VAL A 88 -2.31 29.69 3.01
#